data_AF-A0A2D6PMQ8-F1
#
_entry.id   AF-A0A2D6PMQ8-F1
#
_cell.length_a   1.000
_cell.length_b   1.000
_cell.length_c   1.000
_cell.angle_alpha   90.00
_cell.angle_beta   90.00
_cell.angle_gamma   90.00
#
_symmetry.space_group_name_H-M   'P 1'
#
loop_
_entity.id
_entity.type
_entity.pdbx_description
1 polymer ?
#
loop_
_entity_poly.entity_id
_entity_poly.type
_entity_poly.pdbx_seq_one_letter_code
_entity_poly.pdbx_strand_id
1 'polypeptide(L)'
;GAWGAYLLAARVGERWQPKGLTLKVMDTLKARSDLLTQCAMRVLPGFPHSVINFAAGLGHIALGRYLLAAALGLAVKWAVYSSAIYGALEAIEEEDPLQMDVLLPLLALTALLLAGAWYRRRLEAAQEQA
;
A
#
# COMPACT_ATOMS: atom_id res chain seq x y z
N GLY A 1 -0.78 -0.97 15.09
CA GLY A 1 -2.00 -0.60 14.34
C GLY A 1 -2.54 -1.74 13.49
N ALA A 2 -1.78 -2.17 12.47
CA ALA A 2 -2.25 -3.12 11.45
C ALA A 2 -2.77 -4.47 12.00
N TRP A 3 -2.05 -5.07 12.94
CA TRP A 3 -2.49 -6.30 13.61
C TRP A 3 -3.77 -6.14 14.42
N GLY A 4 -3.89 -5.04 15.18
CA GLY A 4 -5.07 -4.75 15.98
C GLY A 4 -6.32 -4.52 15.12
N ALA A 5 -6.18 -3.80 14.00
CA ALA A 5 -7.26 -3.62 13.05
C ALA A 5 -7.71 -4.94 12.41
N TYR A 6 -6.77 -5.83 12.07
CA TYR A 6 -7.08 -7.17 11.58
C TYR A 6 -7.88 -7.97 12.61
N LEU A 7 -7.41 -8.02 13.87
CA LEU A 7 -8.08 -8.78 14.93
C LEU A 7 -9.47 -8.24 15.26
N LEU A 8 -9.61 -6.90 15.30
CA LEU A 8 -10.89 -6.24 15.53
C LEU A 8 -11.87 -6.61 14.41
N ALA A 9 -11.44 -6.48 13.15
CA ALA A 9 -12.26 -6.81 12.00
C ALA A 9 -12.62 -8.30 11.93
N ALA A 10 -11.69 -9.19 12.27
CA ALA A 10 -11.95 -10.63 12.31
C ALA A 10 -12.94 -11.03 13.41
N ARG A 11 -12.99 -10.30 14.54
CA ARG A 11 -13.95 -10.57 15.64
C ARG A 11 -15.31 -9.88 15.46
N VAL A 12 -15.31 -8.64 14.99
CA VAL A 12 -16.53 -7.83 14.85
C VAL A 12 -17.23 -8.11 13.51
N GLY A 13 -16.46 -8.52 12.50
CA GLY A 13 -16.92 -8.81 11.14
C GLY A 13 -18.02 -9.86 11.05
N GLU A 14 -17.98 -10.91 11.87
CA GLU A 14 -19.00 -11.97 11.86
C GLU A 14 -20.39 -11.46 12.27
N ARG A 15 -20.45 -10.38 13.05
CA ARG A 15 -21.71 -9.77 13.51
C ARG A 15 -22.13 -8.59 12.65
N TRP A 16 -21.32 -8.19 11.69
CA TRP A 16 -21.55 -7.01 10.89
C TRP A 16 -22.23 -7.36 9.56
N GLN A 17 -23.40 -6.80 9.32
CA GLN A 17 -24.17 -6.98 8.08
C GLN A 17 -24.17 -5.69 7.25
N PRO A 18 -23.14 -5.44 6.43
CA PRO A 18 -23.10 -4.25 5.57
C PRO A 18 -24.18 -4.35 4.49
N LYS A 19 -24.74 -3.19 4.12
CA LYS A 19 -25.79 -3.07 3.09
C LYS A 19 -25.38 -2.05 2.03
N GLY A 20 -25.95 -2.18 0.83
CA GLY A 20 -25.78 -1.22 -0.26
C GLY A 20 -24.33 -1.11 -0.74
N LEU A 21 -23.83 0.12 -0.84
CA LEU A 21 -22.48 0.43 -1.33
C LEU A 21 -21.39 -0.22 -0.48
N THR A 22 -21.56 -0.25 0.84
CA THR A 22 -20.58 -0.83 1.77
C THR A 22 -20.36 -2.32 1.51
N LEU A 23 -21.43 -3.06 1.18
CA LEU A 23 -21.31 -4.48 0.84
C LEU A 23 -20.48 -4.68 -0.44
N LYS A 24 -20.78 -3.91 -1.50
CA LYS A 24 -20.03 -3.98 -2.78
C LYS A 24 -18.55 -3.65 -2.62
N VAL A 25 -18.24 -2.59 -1.89
CA VAL A 25 -16.85 -2.17 -1.61
C VAL A 25 -16.13 -3.27 -0.81
N MET A 26 -16.81 -3.85 0.19
CA MET A 26 -16.22 -4.88 1.04
C MET A 26 -15.97 -6.19 0.27
N ASP A 27 -16.89 -6.63 -0.59
CA ASP A 27 -16.70 -7.81 -1.44
C ASP A 27 -15.55 -7.61 -2.42
N THR A 28 -15.43 -6.41 -3.00
CA THR A 28 -14.31 -6.07 -3.89
C THR A 28 -12.98 -6.14 -3.14
N LEU A 29 -12.93 -5.61 -1.92
CA LEU A 29 -11.74 -5.66 -1.07
C LEU A 29 -11.39 -7.08 -0.62
N LYS A 30 -12.40 -7.91 -0.29
CA LYS A 30 -12.22 -9.34 -0.02
C LYS A 30 -11.72 -10.09 -1.26
N ALA A 31 -12.16 -9.74 -2.46
CA ALA A 31 -11.66 -10.36 -3.69
C ALA A 31 -10.21 -9.97 -3.99
N ARG A 32 -9.79 -8.76 -3.60
CA ARG A 32 -8.44 -8.18 -3.81
C ARG A 32 -7.49 -8.45 -2.64
N SER A 33 -7.76 -9.49 -1.86
CA SER A 33 -7.08 -9.81 -0.62
C SER A 33 -5.96 -10.84 -0.76
N ASP A 34 -5.62 -11.26 -1.97
CA ASP A 34 -4.47 -12.16 -2.19
C ASP A 34 -3.14 -11.47 -1.82
N LEU A 35 -2.10 -12.27 -1.63
CA LEU A 35 -0.79 -11.81 -1.13
C LEU A 35 -0.17 -10.73 -2.03
N LEU A 36 -0.25 -10.91 -3.35
CA LEU A 36 0.38 -10.03 -4.32
C LEU A 36 -0.36 -8.69 -4.38
N THR A 37 -1.69 -8.71 -4.47
CA THR A 37 -2.52 -7.50 -4.47
C THR A 37 -2.36 -6.73 -3.17
N GLN A 38 -2.31 -7.43 -2.03
CA GLN A 38 -2.03 -6.83 -0.73
C GLN A 38 -0.65 -6.19 -0.62
N CYS A 39 0.36 -6.75 -1.27
CA CYS A 39 1.69 -6.19 -1.33
C CYS A 39 1.70 -4.94 -2.22
N ALA A 40 1.12 -5.03 -3.42
CA ALA A 40 1.03 -3.91 -4.36
C ALA A 40 0.31 -2.69 -3.77
N MET A 41 -0.83 -2.89 -3.10
CA MET A 41 -1.57 -1.81 -2.44
C MET A 41 -0.78 -1.13 -1.30
N ARG A 42 0.17 -1.84 -0.67
CA ARG A 42 1.01 -1.29 0.41
C ARG A 42 2.25 -0.55 -0.09
N VAL A 43 2.74 -0.94 -1.26
CA VAL A 43 3.79 -0.19 -1.97
C VAL A 43 3.20 1.11 -2.54
N LEU A 44 1.93 1.09 -2.95
CA LEU A 44 1.25 2.24 -3.54
C LEU A 44 1.20 3.44 -2.57
N PRO A 45 1.75 4.61 -2.95
CA PRO A 45 1.70 5.79 -2.11
C PRO A 45 0.28 6.34 -2.01
N GLY A 46 -0.15 6.65 -0.79
CA GLY A 46 -1.46 7.25 -0.50
C GLY A 46 -2.62 6.26 -0.36
N PHE A 47 -2.40 4.95 -0.49
CA PHE A 47 -3.45 3.97 -0.23
C PHE A 47 -3.75 3.87 1.28
N PRO A 48 -5.03 3.88 1.70
CA PRO A 48 -5.38 3.79 3.11
C PRO A 48 -5.13 2.39 3.69
N HIS A 49 -4.07 2.25 4.49
CA HIS A 49 -3.71 0.97 5.11
C HIS A 49 -4.81 0.39 6.02
N SER A 50 -5.60 1.26 6.66
CA SER A 50 -6.72 0.84 7.51
C SER A 50 -7.72 -0.01 6.74
N VAL A 51 -7.98 0.33 5.47
CA VAL A 51 -8.92 -0.40 4.60
C VAL A 51 -8.39 -1.80 4.29
N ILE A 52 -7.10 -1.93 3.95
CA ILE A 52 -6.48 -3.24 3.69
C ILE A 52 -6.51 -4.12 4.93
N ASN A 53 -6.16 -3.56 6.09
CA ASN A 53 -6.09 -4.32 7.34
C ASN A 53 -7.48 -4.78 7.79
N PHE A 54 -8.50 -3.94 7.57
CA PHE A 54 -9.88 -4.26 7.89
C PHE A 54 -10.46 -5.31 6.94
N ALA A 55 -10.26 -5.14 5.63
CA ALA A 55 -10.64 -6.13 4.62
C ALA A 55 -9.98 -7.49 4.87
N ALA A 56 -8.70 -7.49 5.28
CA ALA A 56 -7.98 -8.70 5.60
C ALA A 56 -8.54 -9.46 6.80
N GLY A 57 -8.94 -8.73 7.85
CA GLY A 57 -9.59 -9.34 9.02
C GLY A 57 -10.99 -9.88 8.68
N LEU A 58 -11.80 -9.12 7.94
CA LEU A 58 -13.12 -9.56 7.48
C LEU A 58 -13.09 -10.78 6.55
N GLY A 59 -12.04 -10.87 5.74
CA GLY A 59 -11.82 -11.97 4.80
C GLY A 59 -11.17 -13.20 5.43
N HIS A 60 -10.86 -13.18 6.73
CA HIS A 60 -10.14 -14.23 7.46
C HIS A 60 -8.89 -14.75 6.73
N ILE A 61 -8.12 -13.83 6.18
CA ILE A 61 -6.90 -14.19 5.45
C ILE A 61 -5.90 -14.80 6.42
N ALA A 62 -5.24 -15.88 6.03
CA ALA A 62 -4.17 -16.48 6.81
C ALA A 62 -3.17 -15.41 7.28
N LEU A 63 -3.04 -15.31 8.60
CA LEU A 63 -2.30 -14.26 9.30
C LEU A 63 -0.83 -14.17 8.85
N GLY A 64 -0.22 -15.31 8.55
CA GLY A 64 1.12 -15.38 7.98
C GLY A 64 1.20 -14.73 6.59
N ARG A 65 0.22 -14.94 5.70
CA ARG A 65 0.16 -14.30 4.37
C ARG A 65 -0.01 -12.80 4.50
N TYR A 66 -0.85 -12.35 5.43
CA TYR A 66 -1.06 -10.94 5.72
C TYR A 66 0.23 -10.25 6.22
N LEU A 67 0.92 -10.85 7.19
CA LEU A 67 2.18 -10.32 7.71
C LEU A 67 3.28 -10.32 6.64
N LEU A 68 3.35 -11.37 5.82
CA LEU A 68 4.33 -11.47 4.75
C LEU A 68 4.11 -10.39 3.68
N ALA A 69 2.86 -10.19 3.23
CA ALA A 69 2.52 -9.12 2.30
C ALA A 69 2.80 -7.72 2.90
N ALA A 70 2.54 -7.54 4.19
CA ALA A 70 2.84 -6.29 4.89
C ALA A 70 4.35 -6.04 4.98
N ALA A 71 5.13 -7.05 5.36
CA ALA A 71 6.57 -6.96 5.45
C ALA A 71 7.20 -6.65 4.09
N LEU A 72 6.82 -7.39 3.03
CA LEU A 72 7.34 -7.17 1.68
C LEU A 72 6.96 -5.78 1.15
N GLY A 73 5.68 -5.40 1.24
CA GLY A 73 5.23 -4.13 0.69
C GLY A 73 5.82 -2.92 1.42
N LEU A 74 5.98 -3.02 2.74
CA LEU A 74 6.64 -1.98 3.53
C LEU A 74 8.15 -1.97 3.26
N ALA A 75 8.82 -3.12 3.17
CA ALA A 75 10.26 -3.18 2.91
C ALA A 75 10.63 -2.47 1.61
N VAL A 76 9.86 -2.69 0.53
CA VAL A 76 10.07 -1.97 -0.74
C VAL A 76 9.94 -0.46 -0.54
N LYS A 77 8.88 -0.01 0.14
CA LYS A 77 8.65 1.42 0.40
C LYS A 77 9.77 2.04 1.23
N TRP A 78 10.20 1.36 2.29
CA TRP A 78 11.30 1.79 3.14
C TRP A 78 12.63 1.79 2.40
N ALA A 79 12.89 0.81 1.53
CA ALA A 79 14.12 0.76 0.74
C ALA A 79 14.27 2.00 -0.15
N VAL A 80 13.20 2.42 -0.84
CA VAL A 80 13.23 3.63 -1.69
C VAL A 80 13.39 4.91 -0.85
N TYR A 81 12.73 4.99 0.31
CA TYR A 81 12.90 6.14 1.20
C TYR A 81 14.30 6.21 1.79
N SER A 82 14.83 5.10 2.30
CA SER A 82 16.15 5.03 2.90
C SER A 82 17.23 5.34 1.87
N SER A 83 17.14 4.83 0.64
CA SER A 83 18.11 5.17 -0.41
C SER A 83 18.03 6.64 -0.82
N ALA A 84 16.84 7.24 -0.88
CA ALA A 84 16.69 8.66 -1.17
C ALA A 84 17.32 9.54 -0.06
N ILE A 85 17.13 9.17 1.21
CA ILE A 85 17.73 9.90 2.35
C ILE A 85 19.24 9.72 2.36
N TYR A 86 19.73 8.49 2.16
CA TYR A 86 21.16 8.19 2.18
C TYR A 86 21.88 8.91 1.04
N GLY A 87 21.35 8.85 -0.17
CA GLY A 87 21.88 9.61 -1.31
C GLY A 87 21.85 11.11 -1.05
N ALA A 88 20.76 11.65 -0.47
CA ALA A 88 20.71 13.07 -0.12
C ALA A 88 21.76 13.47 0.92
N LEU A 89 22.11 12.58 1.86
CA LEU A 89 23.15 12.83 2.86
C LEU A 89 24.54 12.82 2.22
N GLU A 90 24.83 11.82 1.37
CA GLU A 90 26.11 11.69 0.65
C GLU A 90 26.38 12.92 -0.23
N ALA A 91 25.38 13.41 -0.96
CA ALA A 91 25.52 14.63 -1.79
C ALA A 91 25.76 15.91 -1.00
N ILE A 92 25.36 15.96 0.27
CA ILE A 92 25.68 17.10 1.15
C ILE A 92 27.12 16.99 1.64
N GLU A 93 27.59 15.78 1.96
CA GLU A 93 28.95 15.53 2.44
C GLU A 93 30.00 15.73 1.32
N GLU A 94 29.69 15.35 0.08
CA GLU A 94 30.63 15.44 -1.04
C GLU A 94 30.58 16.77 -1.82
N GLU A 95 29.70 17.70 -1.44
CA GLU A 95 29.42 18.97 -2.17
C GLU A 95 29.10 18.80 -3.68
N ASP A 96 28.85 17.56 -4.13
CA ASP A 96 28.51 17.22 -5.52
C ASP A 96 27.07 16.70 -5.62
N PRO A 97 26.10 17.56 -5.95
CA PRO A 97 24.68 17.23 -5.95
C PRO A 97 24.24 16.31 -7.11
N LEU A 98 25.13 15.97 -8.04
CA LEU A 98 24.79 15.22 -9.27
C LEU A 98 25.21 13.74 -9.25
N GLN A 99 25.42 13.17 -8.06
CA GLN A 99 25.72 11.74 -7.97
C GLN A 99 24.56 10.83 -8.35
N MET A 100 24.90 9.77 -9.10
CA MET A 100 23.96 8.74 -9.54
C MET A 100 23.24 8.08 -8.36
N ASP A 101 23.89 7.97 -7.19
CA ASP A 101 23.29 7.41 -5.97
C ASP A 101 22.17 8.29 -5.38
N VAL A 102 22.08 9.57 -5.74
CA VAL A 102 20.96 10.46 -5.39
C VAL A 102 19.88 10.43 -6.46
N LEU A 103 20.30 10.42 -7.73
CA LEU A 103 19.40 10.56 -8.87
C LEU A 103 18.54 9.31 -9.07
N LEU A 104 19.10 8.11 -8.89
CA LEU A 104 18.40 6.83 -9.03
C LEU A 104 17.22 6.66 -8.05
N PRO A 105 17.38 6.86 -6.74
CA PRO A 105 16.26 6.75 -5.82
C PRO A 105 15.24 7.88 -5.98
N LEU A 106 15.65 9.10 -6.34
CA LEU A 106 14.70 10.17 -6.69
C LEU A 106 13.87 9.83 -7.93
N LEU A 107 14.51 9.28 -8.97
CA LEU A 107 13.83 8.81 -10.18
C LEU A 107 12.89 7.64 -9.87
N ALA A 108 13.33 6.67 -9.05
CA ALA A 108 12.49 5.56 -8.62
C ALA A 108 11.28 6.05 -7.82
N LEU A 109 11.47 7.00 -6.90
CA LEU A 109 10.41 7.58 -6.08
C LEU A 109 9.44 8.42 -6.94
N THR A 110 9.96 9.19 -7.90
CA THR A 110 9.17 9.93 -8.88
C THR A 110 8.36 8.99 -9.77
N ALA A 111 8.97 7.93 -10.30
CA ALA A 111 8.28 6.91 -11.10
C ALA A 111 7.19 6.21 -10.28
N LEU A 112 7.45 5.90 -9.01
CA LEU A 112 6.47 5.29 -8.11
C LEU A 112 5.28 6.23 -7.85
N LEU A 113 5.54 7.53 -7.64
CA LEU A 113 4.51 8.55 -7.46
C LEU A 113 3.69 8.76 -8.73
N LEU A 114 4.33 8.83 -9.90
CA LEU A 114 3.67 8.97 -11.20
C LEU A 114 2.81 7.74 -11.51
N ALA A 115 3.34 6.53 -11.31
CA ALA A 115 2.59 5.29 -11.47
C ALA A 115 1.39 5.24 -10.51
N GLY A 116 1.58 5.66 -9.26
CA GLY A 116 0.49 5.74 -8.28
C GLY A 116 -0.58 6.77 -8.62
N ALA A 117 -0.19 7.95 -9.12
CA ALA A 117 -1.11 8.98 -9.58
C ALA A 117 -1.88 8.54 -10.82
N TRP A 118 -1.20 7.89 -11.78
CA TRP A 118 -1.82 7.36 -12.99
C TRP A 118 -2.84 6.26 -12.68
N TYR A 119 -2.49 5.31 -11.80
CA TYR A 119 -3.38 4.25 -11.38
C TYR A 119 -4.63 4.78 -10.67
N ARG A 120 -4.46 5.81 -9.82
CA ARG A 120 -5.57 6.49 -9.13
C ARG A 120 -6.51 7.17 -10.12
N ARG A 121 -5.97 7.92 -11.08
CA ARG A 121 -6.76 8.56 -12.14
C ARG A 121 -7.55 7.55 -12.97
N ARG A 122 -6.97 6.37 -13.25
CA ARG A 122 -7.69 5.30 -13.94
C ARG A 122 -8.83 4.70 -13.12
N LEU A 123 -8.66 4.58 -11.80
CA LEU A 123 -9.72 4.13 -10.91
C LEU A 123 -10.86 5.15 -10.82
N GLU A 124 -10.53 6.43 -10.69
CA GLU A 124 -11.53 7.52 -10.67
C GLU A 124 -12.32 7.57 -11.99
N ALA A 125 -11.64 7.50 -13.14
CA ALA A 125 -12.28 7.46 -14.45
C ALA A 125 -13.17 6.21 -14.66
N ALA A 126 -12.82 5.08 -14.04
CA ALA A 126 -13.64 3.86 -14.07
C ALA A 126 -14.86 3.93 -13.14
N GLN A 127 -14.86 4.82 -12.14
CA GLN A 127 -16.00 5.05 -11.26
C GLN A 127 -17.01 6.05 -11.83
N GLU A 128 -16.60 6.99 -12.68
CA GLU A 128 -17.52 7.94 -13.34
C GLU A 128 -18.34 7.32 -14.48
N GLN A 129 -17.96 6.12 -14.96
CA GLN A 129 -18.64 5.41 -16.06
C GLN A 129 -19.56 4.28 -15.58
N ALA A 130 -19.69 4.05 -14.26
CA ALA A 130 -20.47 2.97 -13.64
C ALA A 130 -21.64 3.51 -12.81
#